data_AF-A0A382VE73-F1
#
_entry.id   AF-A0A382VE73-F1
#
_cell.length_a   1.000
_cell.length_b   1.000
_cell.length_c   1.000
_cell.angle_alpha   90.00
_cell.angle_beta   90.00
_cell.angle_gamma   90.00
#
_symmetry.space_group_name_H-M   'P 1'
#
loop_
_entity.id
_entity.type
_entity.pdbx_description
1 polymer ?
#
loop_
_entity_poly.entity_id
_entity_poly.type
_entity_poly.pdbx_seq_one_letter_code
_entity_poly.pdbx_strand_id
1 'polypeptide(L)'
;MPNIKSAVKRVRISRNANERNRTVRTSLKTAIKRVRAAPDSYSADIEYKKAQVLLDRAATNRTLHPNAVARIKSRLSRRIDR
;
A
#
# COMPACT_ATOMS: atom_id res chain seq x y z
N MET A 1 10.89 -5.44 -28.71
CA MET A 1 10.01 -6.64 -28.59
C MET A 1 10.81 -7.76 -27.95
N PRO A 2 10.18 -8.67 -27.18
CA PRO A 2 10.85 -9.85 -26.67
C PRO A 2 11.10 -10.84 -27.81
N ASN A 3 12.37 -11.17 -28.06
CA ASN A 3 12.76 -12.05 -29.17
C ASN A 3 12.69 -13.54 -28.81
N ILE A 4 12.62 -13.86 -27.52
CA ILE A 4 12.61 -15.24 -26.99
C ILE A 4 11.21 -15.58 -26.46
N LYS A 5 10.70 -16.79 -26.71
CA LYS A 5 9.38 -17.25 -26.24
C LYS A 5 9.19 -17.08 -24.72
N SER A 6 10.23 -17.36 -23.94
CA SER A 6 10.23 -17.16 -22.48
C SER A 6 10.05 -15.68 -22.12
N ALA A 7 10.71 -14.76 -22.83
CA ALA A 7 10.59 -13.32 -22.61
C ALA A 7 9.19 -12.80 -22.95
N VAL A 8 8.56 -13.28 -24.03
CA VAL A 8 7.15 -12.97 -24.36
C VAL A 8 6.22 -13.36 -23.21
N LYS A 9 6.42 -14.56 -22.64
CA LYS A 9 5.66 -15.03 -21.47
C LYS A 9 5.91 -14.14 -20.24
N ARG A 10 7.16 -13.77 -19.97
CA ARG A 10 7.51 -12.89 -18.83
C ARG A 10 6.83 -11.52 -18.94
N VAL A 11 6.78 -10.92 -20.12
CA VAL A 11 6.07 -9.64 -20.34
C VAL A 11 4.58 -9.77 -20.03
N ARG A 12 3.94 -10.87 -20.46
CA ARG A 12 2.51 -11.11 -20.16
C ARG A 12 2.26 -11.27 -18.66
N ILE A 13 3.07 -12.07 -17.97
CA ILE A 13 2.96 -12.28 -16.52
C ILE A 13 3.22 -10.97 -15.76
N SER A 14 4.26 -10.24 -16.15
CA SER A 14 4.63 -8.97 -15.51
C SER A 14 3.53 -7.93 -15.62
N ARG A 15 2.84 -7.84 -16.76
CA ARG A 15 1.72 -6.92 -16.95
C ARG A 15 0.57 -7.22 -16.00
N ASN A 16 0.14 -8.48 -15.92
CA ASN A 16 -0.92 -8.91 -15.01
C ASN A 16 -0.55 -8.66 -13.54
N ALA A 17 0.70 -8.94 -13.16
CA ALA A 17 1.19 -8.66 -11.81
C ALA A 17 1.25 -7.14 -11.52
N ASN A 18 1.67 -6.34 -12.49
CA ASN A 18 1.72 -4.89 -12.34
C ASN A 18 0.33 -4.28 -12.16
N GLU A 19 -0.67 -4.73 -12.92
CA GLU A 19 -2.06 -4.27 -12.78
C GLU A 19 -2.62 -4.56 -11.38
N ARG A 20 -2.43 -5.79 -10.87
CA ARG A 20 -2.82 -6.16 -9.49
C ARG A 20 -2.09 -5.32 -8.44
N ASN A 21 -0.77 -5.15 -8.60
CA ASN A 21 0.01 -4.35 -7.65
C ASN A 21 -0.30 -2.86 -7.74
N ARG A 22 -0.78 -2.37 -8.89
CA ARG A 22 -1.20 -0.98 -9.09
C ARG A 22 -2.46 -0.69 -8.29
N THR A 23 -3.48 -1.56 -8.36
CA THR A 23 -4.74 -1.37 -7.62
C THR A 23 -4.53 -1.41 -6.11
N VAL A 24 -3.68 -2.32 -5.62
CA VAL A 24 -3.30 -2.37 -4.19
C VAL A 24 -2.54 -1.10 -3.78
N ARG A 25 -1.60 -0.63 -4.60
CA ARG A 25 -0.85 0.60 -4.30
C ARG A 25 -1.73 1.84 -4.30
N THR A 26 -2.72 1.94 -5.20
CA THR A 26 -3.65 3.08 -5.21
C THR A 26 -4.57 3.06 -4.01
N SER A 27 -5.12 1.90 -3.62
CA SER A 27 -5.97 1.80 -2.43
C SER A 27 -5.23 2.18 -1.14
N LEU A 28 -3.96 1.74 -0.99
CA LEU A 28 -3.11 2.14 0.13
C LEU A 28 -2.86 3.65 0.17
N LYS A 29 -2.55 4.27 -0.97
CA LYS A 29 -2.37 5.74 -1.05
C LYS A 29 -3.64 6.47 -0.63
N THR A 30 -4.82 5.98 -1.05
CA THR A 30 -6.11 6.54 -0.67
C THR A 30 -6.36 6.38 0.83
N ALA A 31 -6.09 5.22 1.42
CA ALA A 31 -6.23 5.01 2.86
C ALA A 31 -5.33 5.96 3.66
N ILE A 32 -4.07 6.11 3.26
CA ILE A 32 -3.14 7.07 3.88
C ILE A 32 -3.66 8.51 3.75
N LYS A 33 -4.23 8.87 2.60
CA LYS A 33 -4.81 10.21 2.39
C LYS A 33 -6.01 10.46 3.30
N ARG A 34 -6.88 9.47 3.52
CA ARG A 34 -8.02 9.57 4.43
C ARG A 34 -7.59 9.83 5.87
N VAL A 35 -6.61 9.09 6.37
CA VAL A 35 -6.04 9.32 7.72
C VAL A 35 -5.49 10.75 7.86
N ARG A 36 -4.85 11.28 6.82
CA ARG A 36 -4.29 12.64 6.85
C ARG A 36 -5.32 13.76 6.73
N ALA A 37 -6.47 13.47 6.12
CA ALA A 37 -7.55 14.42 5.86
C ALA A 37 -8.64 14.38 6.94
N ALA A 38 -8.54 13.45 7.91
CA ALA A 38 -9.46 13.38 9.03
C ALA A 38 -9.41 14.69 9.85
N PRO A 39 -10.56 15.29 10.20
CA PRO A 39 -10.62 16.57 10.90
C PRO A 39 -10.28 16.47 12.39
N ASP A 40 -10.59 15.33 13.02
CA ASP A 40 -10.49 15.14 14.47
C ASP A 40 -9.65 13.91 14.83
N SER A 41 -9.07 13.90 16.02
CA SER A 41 -8.25 12.77 16.53
C SER A 41 -9.02 11.44 16.55
N TYR A 42 -10.30 11.48 16.93
CA TYR A 42 -11.16 10.29 16.95
C TYR A 42 -11.41 9.71 15.55
N SER A 43 -11.71 10.57 14.57
CA SER A 43 -11.93 10.13 13.19
C SER A 43 -10.63 9.65 12.54
N ALA A 44 -9.50 10.26 12.91
CA ALA A 44 -8.17 9.84 12.47
C ALA A 44 -7.80 8.45 13.00
N ASP A 45 -8.11 8.13 14.26
CA ASP A 45 -7.84 6.80 14.83
C ASP A 45 -8.66 5.67 14.16
N ILE A 46 -9.94 5.95 13.87
CA ILE A 46 -10.81 4.99 13.14
C ILE A 46 -10.25 4.70 11.75
N GLU A 47 -9.92 5.74 10.99
CA GLU A 47 -9.34 5.58 9.65
C GLU A 47 -7.94 4.96 9.71
N TYR A 48 -7.18 5.24 10.76
CA TYR A 48 -5.85 4.65 10.97
C TYR A 48 -5.92 3.15 11.19
N LYS A 49 -6.86 2.66 12.02
CA LYS A 49 -7.09 1.21 12.20
C LYS A 49 -7.40 0.50 10.88
N LYS A 50 -8.24 1.12 10.02
CA LYS A 50 -8.52 0.58 8.67
C LYS A 50 -7.27 0.58 7.79
N ALA A 51 -6.50 1.67 7.80
CA ALA A 51 -5.26 1.78 7.04
C ALA A 51 -4.19 0.78 7.50
N GLN A 52 -4.10 0.51 8.80
CA GLN A 52 -3.16 -0.43 9.40
C GLN A 52 -3.37 -1.85 8.87
N VAL A 53 -4.62 -2.33 8.84
CA VAL A 53 -4.94 -3.67 8.29
C VAL A 53 -4.52 -3.80 6.83
N LEU A 54 -4.77 -2.76 6.02
CA LEU A 54 -4.38 -2.77 4.61
C LEU A 54 -2.86 -2.75 4.43
N LEU A 55 -2.16 -1.96 5.25
CA LEU A 55 -0.71 -1.85 5.26
C LEU A 55 -0.04 -3.17 5.65
N ASP A 56 -0.54 -3.85 6.68
CA ASP A 56 0.00 -5.12 7.14
C ASP A 56 -0.25 -6.24 6.11
N ARG A 57 -1.43 -6.28 5.47
CA ARG A 57 -1.67 -7.17 4.32
C ARG A 57 -0.72 -6.92 3.15
N ALA A 58 -0.38 -5.66 2.88
CA ALA A 58 0.55 -5.31 1.82
C ALA A 58 2.01 -5.71 2.14
N ALA A 59 2.38 -5.78 3.42
CA ALA A 59 3.66 -6.31 3.88
C ALA A 59 3.72 -7.83 3.70
N THR A 60 2.68 -8.56 4.12
CA THR A 60 2.60 -10.02 3.99
C THR A 60 2.65 -10.46 2.52
N ASN A 61 1.91 -9.77 1.65
CA ASN A 61 1.89 -10.04 0.21
C ASN A 61 3.14 -9.52 -0.54
N ARG A 62 4.13 -8.97 0.17
CA ARG A 62 5.35 -8.34 -0.38
C ARG A 62 5.09 -7.31 -1.48
N THR A 63 3.93 -6.65 -1.46
CA THR A 63 3.64 -5.54 -2.37
C THR A 63 4.41 -4.29 -1.94
N LEU A 64 4.57 -4.09 -0.63
CA LEU A 64 5.51 -3.15 -0.03
C LEU A 64 6.48 -3.92 0.89
N HIS A 65 7.70 -3.41 1.01
CA HIS A 65 8.66 -3.96 1.95
C HIS A 65 8.17 -3.75 3.41
N PRO A 66 8.31 -4.73 4.32
CA PRO A 66 7.89 -4.60 5.72
C PRO A 66 8.45 -3.35 6.41
N ASN A 67 9.73 -3.02 6.17
CA ASN A 67 10.34 -1.80 6.71
C ASN A 67 9.70 -0.51 6.18
N ALA A 68 9.27 -0.49 4.91
CA ALA A 68 8.55 0.65 4.36
C ALA A 68 7.18 0.80 5.02
N VAL A 69 6.49 -0.31 5.25
CA VAL A 69 5.22 -0.34 5.98
C VAL A 69 5.38 0.13 7.42
N ALA A 70 6.37 -0.39 8.16
CA ALA A 70 6.67 0.04 9.53
C ALA A 70 6.96 1.55 9.61
N ARG A 71 7.73 2.09 8.66
CA ARG A 71 8.01 3.53 8.55
C ARG A 71 6.74 4.34 8.32
N ILE A 72 5.82 3.86 7.48
CA ILE A 72 4.55 4.53 7.22
C ILE A 72 3.68 4.53 8.49
N LYS A 73 3.56 3.38 9.17
CA LYS A 73 2.81 3.27 10.43
C LYS A 73 3.33 4.24 11.48
N SER A 74 4.64 4.24 11.73
CA SER A 74 5.28 5.16 12.69
C SER A 74 5.06 6.64 12.38
N ARG A 75 5.06 7.02 11.09
CA ARG A 75 4.79 8.41 10.68
C ARG A 75 3.32 8.81 10.84
N LEU A 76 2.40 7.87 10.63
CA LEU A 76 0.98 8.12 10.80
C LEU A 76 0.61 8.19 12.28
N SER A 77 1.10 7.27 13.12
CA SER A 77 0.85 7.30 14.56
C SER A 77 1.34 8.60 15.18
N ARG A 78 2.58 9.01 14.90
CA ARG A 78 3.16 10.27 15.39
C ARG A 78 2.33 11.51 14.98
N ARG A 79 1.58 11.44 13.89
CA ARG A 79 0.72 12.55 13.44
C ARG A 79 -0.63 12.56 14.16
N ILE A 80 -1.12 11.41 14.62
CA ILE A 80 -2.37 11.30 15.37
C ILE A 80 -2.12 11.67 16.84
N ASP A 81 -0.97 11.29 17.38
CA ASP A 81 -0.57 11.53 18.77
C ASP A 81 -0.13 12.99 19.04
N ARG A 82 -0.02 13.82 18.00
CA ARG A 82 0.51 15.19 18.06
C ARG A 82 -0.55 16.21 17.68
#